data_AF-A0A354G9Z3-F1
#
_entry.id   AF-A0A354G9Z3-F1
#
_cell.length_a   1.000
_cell.length_b   1.000
_cell.length_c   1.000
_cell.angle_alpha   90.00
_cell.angle_beta   90.00
_cell.angle_gamma   90.00
#
_symmetry.space_group_name_H-M   'P 1'
#
loop_
_entity.id
_entity.type
_entity.pdbx_description
1 polymer ?
#
loop_
_entity_poly.entity_id
_entity_poly.type
_entity_poly.pdbx_seq_one_letter_code
_entity_poly.pdbx_strand_id
1 'polypeptide(L)' 'MFFIKAYLIDKIEKFYLYEKYEVKEYWIVYPGEKIVEIYILTERKYGIPQVYGMDDKILVKHLDDYVLDLKDVF' A
#
# COMPACT_ATOMS: atom_id res chain seq x y z
N MET A 1 5.64 -22.19 1.64
CA MET A 1 6.80 -21.74 0.85
C MET A 1 6.45 -20.60 -0.14
N PHE A 2 5.42 -20.73 -0.98
CA PHE A 2 5.09 -19.72 -2.02
C PHE A 2 4.61 -18.36 -1.48
N PHE A 3 3.70 -18.34 -0.50
CA PHE A 3 3.16 -17.10 0.08
C PHE A 3 4.23 -16.22 0.75
N ILE A 4 5.16 -16.83 1.49
CA ILE A 4 6.28 -16.13 2.12
C ILE A 4 7.14 -15.45 1.05
N LYS A 5 7.34 -16.10 -0.10
CA LYS A 5 8.14 -15.53 -1.20
C LYS A 5 7.46 -14.29 -1.79
N ALA A 6 6.15 -14.35 -2.07
CA ALA A 6 5.41 -13.19 -2.58
C ALA A 6 5.46 -12.02 -1.59
N TYR A 7 5.20 -12.29 -0.31
CA TYR A 7 5.28 -11.29 0.75
C TYR A 7 6.64 -10.58 0.78
N LEU A 8 7.74 -11.33 0.75
CA LEU A 8 9.09 -10.74 0.79
C LEU A 8 9.40 -9.90 -0.46
N ILE A 9 8.94 -10.33 -1.64
CA ILE A 9 9.11 -9.56 -2.87
C ILE A 9 8.41 -8.20 -2.76
N ASP A 10 7.16 -8.17 -2.28
CA ASP A 10 6.39 -6.93 -2.20
C ASP A 10 6.87 -6.00 -1.07
N LYS A 11 7.23 -6.55 0.10
CA LYS A 11 7.65 -5.79 1.29
C LYS A 11 9.12 -5.40 1.33
N ILE A 12 9.97 -6.01 0.50
CA ILE A 12 11.42 -5.73 0.49
C ILE A 12 11.84 -5.29 -0.90
N GLU A 13 11.80 -6.19 -1.89
CA GLU A 13 12.40 -5.91 -3.20
C GLU A 13 11.71 -4.75 -3.92
N LYS A 14 10.39 -4.85 -4.10
CA LYS A 14 9.60 -3.80 -4.74
C LYS A 14 9.54 -2.54 -3.89
N PHE A 15 9.46 -2.68 -2.57
CA PHE A 15 9.46 -1.55 -1.64
C PHE A 15 10.66 -0.62 -1.87
N TYR A 16 11.89 -1.16 -1.80
CA TYR A 16 13.09 -0.35 -2.01
C TYR A 16 13.25 0.10 -3.46
N LEU A 17 12.77 -0.70 -4.43
CA LEU A 17 12.79 -0.32 -5.84
C LEU A 17 11.89 0.89 -6.11
N TYR A 18 10.66 0.87 -5.60
CA TYR A 18 9.69 1.94 -5.79
C TYR A 18 10.07 3.20 -5.01
N GLU A 19 10.66 3.06 -3.82
CA GLU A 19 11.26 4.17 -3.08
C GLU A 19 12.37 4.83 -3.89
N LYS A 20 13.32 4.03 -4.42
CA LYS A 20 14.44 4.51 -5.23
C LYS A 20 14.00 5.28 -6.48
N TYR A 21 12.90 4.86 -7.10
CA TYR A 21 12.34 5.53 -8.28
C TYR A 21 11.23 6.54 -7.92
N GLU A 22 11.12 6.91 -6.64
CA GLU A 22 10.27 8.00 -6.13
C GLU A 22 8.77 7.85 -6.45
N VAL A 23 8.26 6.61 -6.46
CA VAL A 23 6.81 6.33 -6.54
C VAL A 23 6.13 6.95 -5.32
N LYS A 24 5.17 7.86 -5.55
CA LYS A 24 4.62 8.74 -4.50
C LYS A 24 3.86 8.00 -3.41
N GLU A 25 3.09 7.00 -3.81
CA GLU A 25 2.32 6.15 -2.90
C GLU A 25 2.47 4.69 -3.33
N TYR A 26 2.74 3.81 -2.37
CA TYR A 26 2.80 2.37 -2.59
C TYR A 26 1.82 1.66 -1.68
N TRP A 27 0.83 1.03 -2.29
CA TRP A 27 -0.28 0.38 -1.62
C TRP A 27 -0.07 -1.14 -1.67
N ILE A 28 0.03 -1.78 -0.52
CA ILE A 28 0.14 -3.23 -0.39
C ILE A 28 -1.16 -3.74 0.20
N VAL A 29 -1.86 -4.58 -0.55
CA VAL A 29 -3.12 -5.19 -0.15
C VAL A 29 -2.84 -6.60 0.37
N TYR A 30 -3.39 -6.91 1.54
CA TYR A 30 -3.35 -8.21 2.19
C TYR A 30 -4.76 -8.82 2.20
N PRO A 31 -5.16 -9.59 1.17
CA PRO A 31 -6.55 -10.05 1.04
C PRO A 31 -7.00 -11.02 2.13
N GLY A 32 -6.08 -11.84 2.67
CA GLY A 32 -6.40 -12.80 3.73
C GLY A 32 -6.73 -12.10 5.04
N GLU A 33 -5.95 -11.07 5.37
CA GLU A 33 -6.09 -10.26 6.58
C GLU A 33 -7.09 -9.11 6.41
N LYS A 34 -7.48 -8.81 5.15
CA LYS A 34 -8.31 -7.68 4.75
C LYS A 34 -7.75 -6.34 5.24
N ILE A 35 -6.44 -6.18 5.04
CA ILE A 35 -5.68 -4.99 5.42
C ILE A 35 -5.06 -4.36 4.18
N VAL A 36 -4.99 -3.04 4.15
CA VAL A 36 -4.20 -2.27 3.19
C VAL A 36 -3.16 -1.46 3.96
N GLU A 37 -1.90 -1.57 3.55
CA GLU A 37 -0.83 -0.68 3.98
C GLU A 37 -0.52 0.33 2.87
N ILE A 38 -0.43 1.60 3.23
CA ILE A 38 -0.09 2.69 2.29
C ILE A 38 1.18 3.37 2.76
N TYR A 39 2.21 3.27 1.93
CA TYR A 39 3.47 3.96 2.12
C TYR A 39 3.50 5.23 1.29
N ILE A 40 3.70 6.37 1.97
CA ILE A 40 3.79 7.68 1.34
C ILE A 40 5.25 8.10 1.29
N LEU A 41 5.72 8.51 0.11
CA LEU A 41 7.07 9.01 -0.07
C LEU A 41 7.18 10.44 0.46
N THR A 42 8.03 10.63 1.45
CA THR A 42 8.38 11.94 2.02
C THR A 42 9.89 12.10 2.00
N GLU A 43 10.40 13.21 1.45
CA GLU A 43 11.85 13.50 1.42
C GLU A 43 12.70 12.33 0.88
N ARG A 44 12.20 11.66 -0.17
CA ARG A 44 12.81 10.50 -0.86
C ARG A 44 12.84 9.18 -0.08
N LYS A 45 12.07 9.06 1.00
CA LYS A 45 11.89 7.79 1.70
C LYS A 45 10.44 7.51 2.03
N TYR A 46 10.09 6.24 2.07
CA TYR A 46 8.82 5.81 2.63
C TYR A 46 8.85 5.90 4.16
N GLY A 47 7.80 6.50 4.72
CA GLY A 47 7.59 6.55 6.16
C GLY A 47 6.94 5.29 6.73
N ILE A 48 6.48 5.39 7.97
CA ILE A 48 5.60 4.38 8.59
C ILE A 48 4.31 4.29 7.76
N PRO A 49 3.84 3.08 7.38
CA PRO A 49 2.65 2.97 6.56
C PRO A 49 1.42 3.40 7.34
N GLN A 50 0.47 3.96 6.61
CA GLN A 50 -0.92 4.03 7.07
C GLN A 50 -1.54 2.65 6.90
N VAL A 51 -2.32 2.20 7.88
CA VAL A 51 -2.91 0.86 7.88
C VAL A 51 -4.43 0.99 7.97
N TYR A 52 -5.13 0.37 7.04
CA TYR A 52 -6.58 0.40 6.91
C TYR A 52 -7.14 -1.01 6.87
N GLY A 53 -8.33 -1.20 7.45
CA GLY A 53 -9.10 -2.44 7.40
C GLY A 53 -10.25 -2.37 6.39
N MET A 54 -10.88 -3.52 6.14
CA MET A 54 -12.02 -3.68 5.21
C MET A 54 -13.13 -2.62 5.33
N ASP A 55 -13.43 -2.15 6.55
CA ASP A 55 -14.54 -1.21 6.79
C ASP A 55 -14.15 0.27 6.60
N ASP A 56 -12.88 0.55 6.28
CA ASP A 56 -12.39 1.91 6.10
C ASP A 56 -12.68 2.46 4.69
N LYS A 57 -12.74 3.79 4.61
CA LYS A 57 -12.81 4.55 3.37
C LYS A 57 -11.58 5.42 3.24
N ILE A 58 -10.95 5.40 2.07
CA ILE A 58 -9.72 6.15 1.82
C ILE A 58 -9.97 7.20 0.75
N LEU A 59 -9.65 8.46 1.07
CA LEU A 59 -9.62 9.54 0.09
C LEU A 59 -8.32 9.44 -0.73
N VAL A 60 -8.45 9.12 -2.01
CA VAL A 60 -7.31 8.99 -2.92
C VAL A 60 -6.94 10.36 -3.48
N LYS A 61 -5.88 10.95 -2.93
CA LYS A 61 -5.45 12.33 -3.24
C LYS A 61 -5.09 12.56 -4.70
N HIS A 62 -4.73 11.51 -5.43
CA HIS A 62 -4.28 11.60 -6.83
C HIS A 62 -5.40 11.31 -7.86
N LEU A 63 -6.64 11.09 -7.41
CA LEU A 63 -7.79 10.78 -8.26
C LEU A 63 -8.97 11.71 -7.96
N ASP A 64 -8.84 13.02 -8.20
CA ASP A 64 -9.95 13.99 -8.13
C ASP A 64 -10.88 13.82 -6.91
N ASP A 65 -10.30 13.67 -5.72
CA ASP A 65 -11.02 13.44 -4.45
C ASP A 65 -11.91 12.17 -4.41
N TYR A 66 -11.55 11.15 -5.19
CA TYR A 66 -12.20 9.86 -5.17
C TYR A 66 -12.07 9.19 -3.80
N VAL A 67 -13.20 8.69 -3.29
CA VAL A 67 -13.26 7.91 -2.05
C VAL A 67 -13.37 6.44 -2.41
N LEU A 68 -12.33 5.68 -2.08
CA LEU A 68 -12.32 4.22 -2.21
C LEU A 68 -12.93 3.59 -0.95
N ASP A 69 -14.04 2.85 -1.12
CA ASP A 69 -14.57 1.97 -0.09
C ASP A 69 -13.82 0.64 -0.14
N LEU A 70 -13.11 0.26 0.92
CA LEU A 70 -12.29 -0.95 0.90
C LEU A 70 -13.11 -2.25 0.83
N LYS A 71 -14.43 -2.17 1.02
CA LYS A 71 -15.35 -3.29 0.76
C LYS A 71 -15.39 -3.70 -0.70
N ASP A 72 -15.07 -2.80 -1.63
CA ASP A 72 -15.05 -3.12 -3.06
C ASP A 72 -13.72 -3.77 -3.50
N VAL A 73 -12.73 -3.82 -2.60
CA VAL A 73 -11.40 -4.40 -2.85
C VAL A 73 -11.30 -5.85 -2.38
N PHE A 74 -12.07 -6.25 -1.36
CA PHE A 74 -12.04 -7.57 -0.71
C PHE A 74 -13.33 -8.36 -0.90
#